data_AF-A0A6A4KHM4-F1
#
_entry.id   AF-A0A6A4KHM4-F1
#
_cell.length_a   1.000
_cell.length_b   1.000
_cell.length_c   1.000
_cell.angle_alpha   90.00
_cell.angle_beta   90.00
_cell.angle_gamma   90.00
#
_symmetry.space_group_name_H-M   'P 1'
#
loop_
_entity.id
_entity.type
_entity.pdbx_description
1 polymer ?
#
loop_
_entity_poly.entity_id
_entity_poly.type
_entity_poly.pdbx_seq_one_letter_code
_entity_poly.pdbx_strand_id
1 'polypeptide(L)'
;MPAFFCLSYNFAAKLYCFCSLYNNVHRPSKLAVGADFHCFKNNIEPKWEDPVCANGGKWTVSFSRGKSDTCWLYTLLAMIGEQFDHGDEICGAVVNVRAKQEKIALWTKNAANEVAQVSIGRQWKEFLDYSDSVGFIFHVR
;
A
#
# COMPACT_ATOMS: atom_id res chain seq x y z
N MET A 1 23.65 -25.65 18.56
CA MET A 1 23.68 -24.39 17.78
C MET A 1 24.11 -24.71 16.36
N PRO A 2 23.64 -24.04 15.28
CA PRO A 2 22.64 -22.96 15.14
C PRO A 2 21.40 -23.42 14.33
N ALA A 3 20.15 -23.02 14.61
CA ALA A 3 19.47 -21.76 14.24
C ALA A 3 19.45 -21.46 12.72
N PHE A 4 18.47 -21.97 11.96
CA PHE A 4 18.16 -21.46 10.60
C PHE A 4 16.72 -21.63 10.05
N PHE A 5 15.74 -22.16 10.78
CA PHE A 5 14.45 -22.56 10.15
C PHE A 5 13.17 -21.75 10.48
N CYS A 6 13.23 -20.63 11.22
CA CYS A 6 12.01 -19.93 11.66
C CYS A 6 11.64 -18.62 10.92
N LEU A 7 12.40 -18.19 9.89
CA LEU A 7 12.06 -17.01 9.08
C LEU A 7 11.45 -17.33 7.70
N SER A 8 11.63 -18.56 7.18
CA SER A 8 11.14 -18.91 5.84
C SER A 8 9.64 -19.25 5.80
N TYR A 9 9.08 -19.82 6.87
CA TYR A 9 7.70 -20.31 6.87
C TYR A 9 6.62 -19.23 6.73
N ASN A 10 6.89 -18.00 7.21
CA ASN A 10 5.91 -16.92 7.14
C ASN A 10 6.05 -16.05 5.89
N PHE A 11 7.28 -15.68 5.50
CA PHE A 11 7.47 -14.80 4.33
C PHE A 11 7.22 -15.53 3.00
N ALA A 12 7.76 -16.74 2.83
CA ALA A 12 7.55 -17.51 1.60
C ALA A 12 6.08 -17.91 1.40
N ALA A 13 5.38 -18.26 2.48
CA ALA A 13 3.94 -18.53 2.44
C ALA A 13 3.12 -17.29 2.12
N LYS A 14 3.41 -16.13 2.74
CA LYS A 14 2.79 -14.83 2.40
C LYS A 14 3.01 -14.48 0.93
N LEU A 15 4.23 -14.63 0.42
CA LEU A 15 4.58 -14.35 -0.98
C LEU A 15 3.88 -15.30 -1.95
N TYR A 16 3.86 -16.61 -1.65
CA TYR A 16 3.17 -17.59 -2.49
C TYR A 16 1.67 -17.33 -2.57
N CYS A 17 1.01 -17.10 -1.43
CA CYS A 17 -0.40 -16.73 -1.37
C CYS A 17 -0.66 -15.42 -2.14
N PHE A 18 0.21 -14.42 -1.97
CA PHE A 18 0.12 -13.16 -2.71
C PHE A 18 0.23 -13.36 -4.23
N CYS A 19 1.27 -14.05 -4.70
CA CYS A 19 1.48 -14.31 -6.13
C CYS A 19 0.31 -15.09 -6.73
N SER A 20 -0.20 -16.08 -6.01
CA SER A 20 -1.39 -16.83 -6.42
C SER A 20 -2.62 -15.94 -6.56
N LEU A 21 -2.89 -15.06 -5.58
CA LEU A 21 -4.01 -14.13 -5.65
C LEU A 21 -3.81 -13.06 -6.73
N TYR A 22 -2.64 -12.43 -6.78
CA TYR A 22 -2.33 -11.35 -7.71
C TYR A 22 -2.37 -11.81 -9.17
N ASN A 23 -1.94 -13.03 -9.47
CA ASN A 23 -2.02 -13.60 -10.82
C ASN A 23 -3.47 -13.88 -11.28
N ASN A 24 -4.41 -14.03 -10.33
CA ASN A 24 -5.82 -14.26 -10.61
C ASN A 24 -6.67 -12.98 -10.54
N VAL A 25 -6.08 -11.84 -10.16
CA VAL A 25 -6.76 -10.54 -10.09
C VAL A 25 -6.32 -9.65 -11.25
N HIS A 26 -7.25 -8.88 -11.81
CA HIS A 26 -6.92 -7.91 -12.84
C HIS A 26 -5.98 -6.81 -12.31
N ARG A 27 -4.93 -6.53 -13.08
CA ARG A 27 -4.07 -5.37 -12.85
C ARG A 27 -4.87 -4.06 -12.96
N PRO A 28 -4.43 -2.98 -12.30
CA PRO A 28 -5.12 -1.68 -12.36
C PRO A 28 -5.51 -1.24 -13.77
N SER A 29 -4.61 -1.40 -14.74
CA SER A 29 -4.83 -1.08 -16.15
C SER A 29 -6.05 -1.78 -16.78
N LYS A 30 -6.40 -2.98 -16.30
CA LYS A 30 -7.50 -3.81 -16.79
C LYS A 30 -8.80 -3.67 -16.00
N LEU A 31 -8.81 -2.89 -14.92
CA LEU A 31 -10.01 -2.65 -14.13
C LEU A 31 -10.96 -1.67 -14.84
N ALA A 32 -12.26 -1.83 -14.60
CA ALA A 32 -13.27 -0.91 -15.12
C ALA A 32 -13.04 0.52 -14.59
N VAL A 33 -13.45 1.53 -15.37
CA VAL A 33 -13.47 2.92 -14.90
C VAL A 33 -14.40 3.03 -13.70
N GLY A 34 -13.93 3.65 -12.61
CA GLY A 34 -14.67 3.77 -11.36
C GLY A 34 -14.37 2.65 -10.35
N ALA A 35 -13.63 1.61 -10.74
CA ALA A 35 -13.23 0.55 -9.83
C ALA A 35 -12.21 1.05 -8.79
N ASP A 36 -12.33 0.52 -7.58
CA ASP A 36 -11.38 0.70 -6.49
C ASP A 36 -10.92 -0.69 -6.04
N PHE A 37 -9.61 -0.90 -5.98
CA PHE A 37 -9.02 -2.17 -5.52
C PHE A 37 -8.22 -1.94 -4.24
N HIS A 38 -8.57 -2.68 -3.20
CA HIS A 38 -8.05 -2.51 -1.84
C HIS A 38 -7.24 -3.73 -1.42
N CYS A 39 -6.11 -3.50 -0.75
CA CYS A 39 -5.32 -4.53 -0.07
C CYS A 39 -4.94 -4.01 1.31
N PHE A 40 -5.56 -4.54 2.35
CA PHE A 40 -5.39 -4.10 3.74
C PHE A 40 -4.91 -5.26 4.60
N LYS A 41 -4.21 -4.94 5.69
CA LYS A 41 -3.82 -5.93 6.69
C LYS A 41 -5.06 -6.55 7.33
N ASN A 42 -4.90 -7.79 7.80
CA ASN A 42 -5.97 -8.53 8.47
C ASN A 42 -6.56 -7.70 9.62
N ASN A 43 -7.90 -7.75 9.74
CA ASN A 43 -8.69 -7.05 10.75
C ASN A 43 -8.70 -5.51 10.65
N ILE A 44 -8.34 -4.95 9.48
CA ILE A 44 -8.56 -3.53 9.19
C ILE A 44 -9.53 -3.43 8.02
N GLU A 45 -10.70 -2.84 8.25
CA GLU A 45 -11.61 -2.56 7.15
C GLU A 45 -11.09 -1.34 6.35
N PRO A 46 -11.20 -1.34 5.01
CA PRO A 46 -10.78 -0.24 4.15
C PRO A 46 -11.76 0.93 4.21
N LYS A 47 -12.07 1.38 5.42
CA LYS A 47 -13.07 2.37 5.77
C LYS A 47 -12.40 3.40 6.67
N TRP A 48 -12.70 4.67 6.45
CA TRP A 48 -12.18 5.73 7.31
C TRP A 48 -12.85 5.69 8.70
N GLU A 49 -14.01 5.03 8.80
CA GLU A 49 -14.75 4.76 10.03
C GLU A 49 -14.11 3.65 10.88
N ASP A 50 -13.16 2.88 10.32
CA ASP A 50 -12.41 1.90 11.12
C ASP A 50 -11.61 2.67 12.19
N PRO A 51 -11.78 2.33 13.48
CA PRO A 51 -11.14 3.07 14.57
C PRO A 51 -9.61 3.09 14.47
N VAL A 52 -9.01 2.12 13.78
CA VAL A 52 -7.56 2.03 13.52
C VAL A 52 -7.11 3.04 12.47
N CYS A 53 -7.97 3.39 11.49
CA CYS A 53 -7.67 4.32 10.40
C CYS A 53 -8.21 5.75 10.64
N ALA A 54 -9.11 5.92 11.63
CA ALA A 54 -9.86 7.16 11.84
C ALA A 54 -8.99 8.39 12.18
N ASN A 55 -7.87 8.20 12.89
CA ASN A 55 -6.91 9.27 13.19
C ASN A 55 -5.70 9.25 12.23
N GLY A 56 -5.86 8.52 11.13
CA GLY A 56 -4.84 8.23 10.16
C GLY A 56 -4.81 9.21 9.01
N GLY A 57 -4.11 8.81 7.97
CA GLY A 57 -4.03 9.54 6.72
C GLY A 57 -3.60 8.62 5.60
N LYS A 58 -3.36 9.23 4.44
CA LYS A 58 -2.87 8.50 3.28
C LYS A 58 -1.86 9.29 2.48
N TRP A 59 -0.80 8.61 2.10
CA TRP A 59 0.10 9.06 1.04
C TRP A 59 -0.52 8.75 -0.31
N THR A 60 -0.48 9.66 -1.27
CA THR A 60 -1.06 9.46 -2.61
C THR A 60 -0.08 9.81 -3.72
N VAL A 61 0.04 8.92 -4.70
CA VAL A 61 0.68 9.16 -6.01
C VAL A 61 -0.36 9.06 -7.11
N SER A 62 -0.17 9.82 -8.19
CA SER A 62 -1.09 9.84 -9.33
C SER A 62 -0.36 9.45 -10.61
N PHE A 63 -1.01 8.64 -11.42
CA PHE A 63 -0.51 8.16 -12.70
C PHE A 63 -1.54 8.42 -13.80
N SER A 64 -1.06 8.59 -15.03
CA SER A 64 -1.92 8.50 -16.21
C SER A 64 -2.58 7.12 -16.29
N ARG A 65 -3.77 7.06 -16.90
CA ARG A 65 -4.50 5.80 -17.09
C ARG A 65 -3.61 4.71 -17.70
N GLY A 66 -3.62 3.51 -17.11
CA GLY A 66 -2.85 2.35 -17.55
C GLY A 66 -1.36 2.38 -17.21
N LYS A 67 -0.91 3.31 -16.37
CA LYS A 67 0.51 3.46 -16.00
C LYS A 67 0.82 3.12 -14.54
N SER A 68 -0.18 2.69 -13.75
CA SER A 68 0.02 2.40 -12.32
C SER A 68 0.40 0.94 -12.00
N ASP A 69 0.33 0.00 -12.95
CA ASP A 69 0.50 -1.45 -12.70
C ASP A 69 1.78 -1.80 -11.93
N THR A 70 2.94 -1.28 -12.35
CA THR A 70 4.23 -1.58 -11.70
C THR A 70 4.30 -0.97 -10.30
N CYS A 71 3.87 0.28 -10.15
CA CYS A 71 3.88 0.96 -8.85
C CYS A 71 2.89 0.31 -7.87
N TRP A 72 1.77 -0.19 -8.36
CA TRP A 72 0.83 -0.97 -7.56
C TRP A 72 1.46 -2.26 -7.06
N LEU A 73 2.11 -3.03 -7.94
CA LEU A 73 2.84 -4.24 -7.55
C LEU A 73 3.92 -3.94 -6.52
N TYR A 74 4.76 -2.92 -6.75
CA TYR A 74 5.84 -2.55 -5.81
C TYR A 74 5.30 -2.11 -4.45
N THR A 75 4.19 -1.37 -4.42
CA THR A 75 3.51 -1.03 -3.17
C THR A 75 3.07 -2.28 -2.40
N LEU A 76 2.46 -3.25 -3.09
CA LEU A 76 2.02 -4.51 -2.48
C LEU A 76 3.20 -5.34 -1.97
N LEU A 77 4.27 -5.47 -2.76
CA LEU A 77 5.48 -6.19 -2.36
C LEU A 77 6.18 -5.55 -1.17
N ALA A 78 6.29 -4.22 -1.13
CA ALA A 78 6.89 -3.49 -0.01
C ALA A 78 6.09 -3.70 1.29
N MET A 79 4.76 -3.71 1.22
CA MET A 79 3.90 -3.98 2.37
C MET A 79 4.01 -5.42 2.87
N ILE A 80 3.94 -6.40 1.98
CA ILE A 80 3.96 -7.83 2.36
C ILE A 80 5.36 -8.28 2.78
N GLY A 81 6.39 -7.68 2.20
CA GLY A 81 7.78 -7.85 2.59
C GLY A 81 8.17 -7.09 3.85
N GLU A 82 7.26 -6.34 4.47
CA GLU A 82 7.53 -5.60 5.70
C GLU A 82 8.78 -4.71 5.55
N GLN A 83 8.92 -4.05 4.39
CA GLN A 83 10.12 -3.29 4.01
C GLN A 83 10.15 -1.85 4.57
N PHE A 84 9.06 -1.41 5.20
CA PHE A 84 8.97 -0.08 5.79
C PHE A 84 9.46 -0.10 7.24
N ASP A 85 10.23 0.91 7.63
CA ASP A 85 10.78 1.01 9.00
C ASP A 85 9.68 1.16 10.05
N HIS A 86 8.64 1.93 9.70
CA HIS A 86 7.40 2.08 10.48
C HIS A 86 6.27 1.24 9.88
N GLY A 87 6.56 0.00 9.51
CA GLY A 87 5.61 -0.88 8.84
C GLY A 87 4.35 -1.17 9.68
N ASP A 88 4.40 -1.07 11.00
CA ASP A 88 3.28 -1.24 11.93
C ASP A 88 2.21 -0.13 11.80
N GLU A 89 2.62 1.08 11.40
CA GLU A 89 1.73 2.21 11.09
C GLU A 89 0.95 2.02 9.79
N ILE A 90 1.36 1.10 8.91
CA ILE A 90 0.67 0.85 7.64
C ILE A 90 -0.60 0.03 7.87
N CYS A 91 -1.72 0.54 7.35
CA CYS A 91 -3.02 -0.14 7.30
C CYS A 91 -3.17 -1.01 6.05
N GLY A 92 -2.82 -0.44 4.90
CA GLY A 92 -3.06 -1.03 3.59
C GLY A 92 -2.86 -0.04 2.46
N ALA A 93 -3.13 -0.49 1.24
CA ALA A 93 -3.11 0.34 0.05
C ALA A 93 -4.40 0.19 -0.76
N VAL A 94 -4.71 1.23 -1.52
CA VAL A 94 -5.81 1.26 -2.47
C VAL A 94 -5.34 1.83 -3.80
N VAL A 95 -5.84 1.27 -4.90
CA VAL A 95 -5.73 1.88 -6.23
C VAL A 95 -7.11 2.26 -6.74
N ASN A 96 -7.28 3.54 -7.06
CA ASN A 96 -8.50 4.12 -7.59
C ASN A 96 -8.35 4.32 -9.09
N VAL A 97 -9.18 3.63 -9.87
CA VAL A 97 -9.12 3.67 -11.33
C VAL A 97 -10.20 4.64 -11.84
N ARG A 98 -9.78 5.74 -12.47
CA ARG A 98 -10.69 6.75 -13.05
C ARG A 98 -10.43 6.89 -14.55
N ALA A 99 -11.23 7.72 -15.23
CA ALA A 99 -11.20 7.79 -16.69
C ALA A 99 -9.85 8.30 -17.24
N LYS A 100 -9.27 9.33 -16.60
CA LYS A 100 -8.02 9.98 -17.06
C LYS A 100 -6.79 9.59 -16.26
N GLN A 101 -6.98 9.17 -15.01
CA GLN A 101 -5.91 8.96 -14.05
C GLN A 101 -6.20 7.74 -13.16
N GLU A 102 -5.12 7.16 -12.64
CA GLU A 102 -5.12 6.14 -11.61
C GLU A 102 -4.39 6.71 -10.39
N LYS A 103 -4.94 6.53 -9.20
CA LYS A 103 -4.31 6.99 -7.96
C LYS A 103 -4.02 5.80 -7.08
N ILE A 104 -2.79 5.68 -6.60
CA ILE A 104 -2.44 4.73 -5.56
C ILE A 104 -2.33 5.50 -4.25
N ALA A 105 -2.97 5.00 -3.21
CA ALA A 105 -2.85 5.55 -1.87
C ALA A 105 -2.41 4.50 -0.86
N LEU A 106 -1.44 4.85 -0.01
CA LEU A 106 -0.95 4.06 1.11
C LEU A 106 -1.51 4.65 2.41
N TRP A 107 -2.30 3.87 3.13
CA TRP A 107 -3.02 4.29 4.34
C TRP A 107 -2.20 4.01 5.60
N THR A 108 -2.17 4.97 6.51
CA THR A 108 -1.46 4.90 7.79
C THR A 108 -2.40 5.20 8.96
N LYS A 109 -2.08 4.67 10.16
CA LYS A 109 -2.95 4.70 11.35
C LYS A 109 -2.90 6.02 12.11
N ASN A 110 -1.71 6.59 12.29
CA ASN A 110 -1.50 7.78 13.10
C ASN A 110 -0.89 8.92 12.28
N ALA A 111 -1.73 9.82 11.76
CA ALA A 111 -1.27 10.95 10.97
C ALA A 111 -0.52 12.01 11.79
N ALA A 112 -0.70 12.04 13.12
CA ALA A 112 0.02 12.96 14.01
C ALA A 112 1.48 12.54 14.27
N ASN A 113 1.84 11.29 13.98
CA ASN A 113 3.23 10.82 14.09
C ASN A 113 4.04 11.25 12.87
N GLU A 114 4.43 12.53 12.84
CA GLU A 114 5.13 13.14 11.70
C GLU A 114 6.41 12.40 11.30
N VAL A 115 7.19 11.95 12.29
CA VAL A 115 8.44 11.20 12.06
C VAL A 115 8.16 9.91 11.28
N ALA A 116 7.15 9.15 11.69
CA ALA A 116 6.75 7.94 10.98
C ALA A 116 6.20 8.25 9.59
N GLN A 117 5.35 9.28 9.46
CA GLN A 117 4.76 9.64 8.16
C GLN A 117 5.84 10.05 7.16
N VAL A 118 6.77 10.92 7.54
CA VAL A 118 7.86 11.37 6.67
C VAL A 118 8.76 10.21 6.26
N SER A 119 9.09 9.31 7.20
CA SER A 119 9.88 8.11 6.91
C SER A 119 9.19 7.20 5.90
N ILE A 120 7.90 6.89 6.13
CA ILE A 120 7.08 6.06 5.22
C ILE A 120 6.99 6.69 3.83
N GLY A 121 6.69 7.99 3.75
CA GLY A 121 6.55 8.69 2.48
C GLY A 121 7.85 8.70 1.67
N ARG A 122 9.00 8.88 2.34
CA ARG A 122 10.33 8.81 1.71
C ARG A 122 10.65 7.41 1.19
N GLN A 123 10.51 6.38 2.04
CA GLN A 123 10.76 4.99 1.64
C GLN A 123 9.83 4.57 0.49
N TRP A 124 8.55 4.94 0.55
CA TRP A 124 7.62 4.62 -0.53
C TRP A 124 8.03 5.27 -1.85
N LYS A 125 8.46 6.54 -1.82
CA LYS A 125 8.99 7.22 -3.01
C LYS A 125 10.21 6.50 -3.59
N GLU A 126 11.13 6.07 -2.73
CA GLU A 126 12.32 5.28 -3.11
C GLU A 126 11.93 3.93 -3.74
N PHE A 127 10.99 3.19 -3.15
CA PHE A 127 10.54 1.90 -3.70
C PHE A 127 9.85 2.02 -5.05
N LEU A 128 9.17 3.14 -5.30
CA LEU A 128 8.48 3.40 -6.56
C LEU A 128 9.38 3.99 -7.64
N ASP A 129 10.61 4.38 -7.32
CA ASP A 129 11.47 5.21 -8.18
C ASP A 129 10.71 6.43 -8.74
N TYR A 130 9.87 7.03 -7.90
CA TYR A 130 8.95 8.08 -8.31
C TYR A 130 9.63 9.44 -8.18
N SER A 131 9.74 10.20 -9.27
CA SER A 131 10.44 11.50 -9.27
C SER A 131 9.61 12.62 -8.63
N ASP A 132 8.30 12.58 -8.81
CA ASP A 132 7.39 13.67 -8.45
C ASP A 132 7.13 13.75 -6.94
N SER A 133 6.49 14.83 -6.50
CA SER A 133 6.08 14.99 -5.10
C SER A 133 4.95 14.01 -4.74
N VAL A 134 5.10 13.33 -3.61
CA VAL A 134 4.02 12.52 -3.02
C VAL A 134 3.28 13.39 -2.00
N GLY A 135 1.95 13.38 -2.03
CA GLY A 135 1.14 14.15 -1.09
C GLY A 135 0.64 13.30 0.07
N PHE A 136 0.64 13.85 1.29
CA PHE A 136 -0.02 13.25 2.46
C PHE A 136 -1.30 14.02 2.78
N ILE A 137 -2.39 13.28 3.03
CA ILE A 137 -3.70 13.85 3.38
C ILE A 137 -4.21 13.14 4.63
N PHE A 138 -4.56 13.90 5.66
CA PHE A 138 -5.24 13.40 6.86
C PHE A 138 -6.63 12.86 6.48
N HIS A 139 -7.07 11.77 7.12
CA HIS A 139 -8.47 11.39 7.05
C HIS A 139 -9.28 12.47 7.79
N VAL A 140 -10.05 13.24 7.04
CA VAL A 140 -10.88 14.32 7.60
C VAL A 140 -12.06 13.66 8.32
N ARG A 141 -12.30 14.03 9.59
CA ARG A 141 -13.56 13.75 10.28
C ARG A 141 -14.69 14.63 9.75
#